data_AF-G7YPG8-F1
#
_entry.id   AF-G7YPG8-F1
#
_cell.length_a   1.000
_cell.length_b   1.000
_cell.length_c   1.000
_cell.angle_alpha   90.00
_cell.angle_beta   90.00
_cell.angle_gamma   90.00
#
_symmetry.space_group_name_H-M   'P 1'
#
loop_
_entity.id
_entity.type
_entity.pdbx_description
1 polymer ?
#
loop_
_entity_poly.entity_id
_entity_poly.type
_entity_poly.pdbx_seq_one_letter_code
_entity_poly.pdbx_strand_id
1 'polypeptide(L)'
;MAIARMLAKRFHMMGDSEEEYYRVERMIGQCADLDKEFYTAFFAAADQKEEMLKKSMREAVPKMLDLISKSISESGGKFAAGDKVTLGDICLLTSMDHVRKHDPEFLGKHYPKLLVLEQEVLKAKPKLAEYIRTRPETPL
;
A
#
# COMPACT_ATOMS: atom_id res chain seq x y z
N MET A 1 -11.23 -0.70 8.31
CA MET A 1 -11.05 0.56 7.54
C MET A 1 -12.15 1.62 7.67
N ALA A 2 -13.30 1.39 8.33
CA ALA A 2 -14.38 2.39 8.42
C ALA A 2 -13.97 3.72 9.10
N ILE A 3 -13.24 3.64 10.21
CA ILE A 3 -12.72 4.82 10.92
C ILE A 3 -11.78 5.64 10.03
N ALA A 4 -10.83 4.97 9.35
CA ALA A 4 -9.89 5.61 8.45
C ALA A 4 -10.61 6.34 7.30
N ARG A 5 -11.63 5.72 6.70
CA ARG A 5 -12.45 6.36 5.65
C ARG A 5 -13.19 7.60 6.16
N MET A 6 -13.78 7.53 7.35
CA MET A 6 -14.47 8.68 7.95
C MET A 6 -13.52 9.85 8.18
N LEU A 7 -12.34 9.59 8.74
CA LEU A 7 -11.31 10.62 8.96
C LEU A 7 -10.78 11.16 7.63
N ALA A 8 -10.46 10.28 6.68
CA ALA A 8 -9.99 10.69 5.36
C ALA A 8 -11.02 11.57 4.66
N LYS A 9 -12.31 11.23 4.72
CA LYS A 9 -13.39 12.09 4.19
C LYS A 9 -13.41 13.45 4.86
N ARG A 10 -13.30 13.52 6.20
CA ARG A 10 -13.26 14.78 6.96
C ARG A 10 -12.06 15.66 6.59
N PHE A 11 -10.96 15.05 6.19
CA PHE A 11 -9.72 15.74 5.82
C PHE A 11 -9.48 15.82 4.31
N HIS A 12 -10.51 15.60 3.49
CA HIS A 12 -10.44 15.71 2.02
C HIS A 12 -9.38 14.79 1.39
N MET A 13 -9.30 13.55 1.88
CA MET A 13 -8.38 12.49 1.43
C MET A 13 -9.10 11.30 0.80
N MET A 14 -10.34 11.50 0.32
CA MET A 14 -11.14 10.47 -0.36
C MET A 14 -11.46 10.83 -1.82
N GLY A 15 -10.65 11.70 -2.44
CA GLY A 15 -10.88 12.24 -3.78
C GLY A 15 -11.85 13.43 -3.79
N ASP A 16 -11.72 14.26 -4.82
CA ASP A 16 -12.54 15.46 -5.05
C ASP A 16 -13.71 15.21 -6.02
N SER A 17 -13.80 14.02 -6.61
CA SER A 17 -14.88 13.59 -7.50
C SER A 17 -15.28 12.14 -7.25
N GLU A 18 -16.43 11.71 -7.78
CA GLU A 18 -16.86 10.30 -7.69
C GLU A 18 -15.86 9.35 -8.37
N GLU A 19 -15.24 9.78 -9.46
CA GLU A 19 -14.21 9.02 -10.18
C GLU A 19 -12.93 8.89 -9.34
N GLU A 20 -12.48 9.96 -8.69
CA GLU A 20 -11.34 9.89 -7.77
C GLU A 20 -11.68 9.04 -6.54
N TYR A 21 -12.88 9.17 -5.99
CA TYR A 21 -13.35 8.33 -4.90
C TYR A 21 -13.33 6.83 -5.28
N TYR A 22 -13.79 6.49 -6.49
CA TYR A 22 -13.68 5.14 -7.03
C TYR A 22 -12.22 4.67 -7.08
N ARG A 23 -11.30 5.49 -7.58
CA ARG A 23 -9.87 5.15 -7.65
C ARG A 23 -9.24 4.94 -6.27
N VAL A 24 -9.61 5.77 -5.29
CA VAL A 24 -9.21 5.60 -3.88
C VAL A 24 -9.72 4.26 -3.34
N GLU A 25 -11.01 3.97 -3.48
CA GLU A 25 -11.58 2.72 -2.97
C GLU A 25 -11.04 1.48 -3.70
N ARG A 26 -10.80 1.57 -5.01
CA ARG A 26 -10.13 0.53 -5.80
C ARG A 26 -8.74 0.23 -5.25
N MET A 27 -7.94 1.26 -4.99
CA MET A 27 -6.62 1.11 -4.40
C MET A 27 -6.69 0.47 -3.01
N ILE A 28 -7.62 0.92 -2.15
CA ILE A 28 -7.82 0.32 -0.81
C ILE A 28 -8.18 -1.16 -0.91
N GLY A 29 -9.06 -1.55 -1.85
CA GLY A 29 -9.43 -2.94 -2.07
C GLY A 29 -8.24 -3.81 -2.49
N GLN A 30 -7.45 -3.33 -3.47
CA GLN A 30 -6.26 -4.03 -3.93
C GLN A 30 -5.19 -4.17 -2.82
N CYS A 31 -5.00 -3.13 -2.02
CA CYS A 31 -4.11 -3.20 -0.86
C CYS A 31 -4.62 -4.20 0.19
N ALA A 32 -5.93 -4.25 0.43
CA ALA A 32 -6.52 -5.22 1.37
C ALA A 32 -6.33 -6.67 0.91
N ASP A 33 -6.44 -6.94 -0.40
CA ASP A 33 -6.15 -8.26 -0.96
C ASP A 33 -4.67 -8.64 -0.80
N LEU A 34 -3.76 -7.69 -1.01
CA LEU A 34 -2.33 -7.86 -0.77
C LEU A 34 -2.02 -8.12 0.70
N ASP A 35 -2.55 -7.29 1.61
CA ASP A 35 -2.34 -7.43 3.03
C ASP A 35 -2.87 -8.77 3.57
N LYS A 36 -3.96 -9.29 2.97
CA LYS A 36 -4.53 -10.58 3.35
C LYS A 36 -3.54 -11.73 3.18
N GLU A 37 -2.67 -11.70 2.17
CA GLU A 37 -1.63 -12.73 1.99
C GLU A 37 -0.69 -12.78 3.20
N PHE A 38 -0.25 -11.60 3.67
CA PHE A 38 0.63 -11.47 4.83
C PHE A 38 -0.07 -11.84 6.13
N TYR A 39 -1.31 -11.37 6.35
CA TYR A 39 -2.06 -11.72 7.55
C TYR A 39 -2.37 -13.22 7.63
N THR A 40 -2.75 -13.83 6.49
CA THR A 40 -3.08 -15.26 6.45
C THR A 40 -1.87 -16.10 6.86
N ALA A 41 -0.68 -15.77 6.36
CA ALA A 41 0.53 -16.47 6.77
C ALA A 41 0.97 -16.10 8.20
N PHE A 42 0.77 -14.85 8.64
CA PHE A 42 1.10 -14.42 10.00
C PHE A 42 0.36 -15.21 11.07
N PHE A 43 -0.93 -15.49 10.85
CA PHE A 43 -1.81 -16.25 11.76
C PHE A 43 -1.83 -17.76 11.50
N ALA A 44 -1.07 -18.26 10.52
CA ALA A 44 -0.93 -19.70 10.28
C ALA A 44 -0.16 -20.40 11.42
N ALA A 45 -0.20 -21.73 11.42
CA ALA A 45 0.63 -22.53 12.31
C ALA A 45 2.13 -22.22 12.09
N ALA A 46 2.93 -22.29 13.16
CA ALA A 46 4.33 -21.86 13.14
C ALA A 46 5.18 -22.60 12.09
N ASP A 47 4.89 -23.87 11.84
CA ASP A 47 5.53 -24.73 10.85
C ASP A 47 5.09 -24.45 9.40
N GLN A 48 3.97 -23.74 9.21
CA GLN A 48 3.42 -23.41 7.88
C GLN A 48 3.73 -21.98 7.44
N LYS A 49 3.95 -21.08 8.39
CA LYS A 49 4.10 -19.64 8.16
C LYS A 49 5.14 -19.28 7.11
N GLU A 50 6.34 -19.85 7.20
CA GLU A 50 7.44 -19.53 6.29
C GLU A 50 7.15 -19.98 4.86
N GLU A 51 6.62 -21.19 4.67
CA GLU A 51 6.30 -21.72 3.34
C GLU A 51 5.14 -20.96 2.69
N MET A 52 4.11 -20.61 3.48
CA MET A 52 3.01 -19.77 3.00
C MET A 52 3.50 -18.40 2.54
N LEU A 53 4.34 -17.72 3.34
CA LEU A 53 4.93 -16.43 2.95
C LEU A 53 5.78 -16.54 1.68
N LYS A 54 6.65 -17.55 1.58
CA LYS A 54 7.48 -17.78 0.39
C LYS A 54 6.62 -18.00 -0.86
N LYS A 55 5.55 -18.78 -0.75
CA LYS A 55 4.60 -19.00 -1.83
C LYS A 55 3.91 -17.71 -2.23
N SER A 56 3.37 -16.95 -1.28
CA SER A 56 2.70 -15.67 -1.55
C SER A 56 3.65 -14.66 -2.20
N MET A 57 4.88 -14.53 -1.70
CA MET A 57 5.91 -13.66 -2.28
C MET A 57 6.31 -14.04 -3.72
N ARG A 58 6.26 -15.33 -4.06
CA ARG A 58 6.55 -15.81 -5.42
C ARG A 58 5.37 -15.65 -6.39
N GLU A 59 4.14 -15.74 -5.90
CA GLU A 59 2.95 -15.90 -6.74
C GLU A 59 1.94 -14.77 -6.58
N ALA A 60 1.35 -14.60 -5.40
CA ALA A 60 0.23 -13.68 -5.18
C ALA A 60 0.68 -12.22 -5.13
N VAL A 61 1.77 -11.94 -4.41
CA VAL A 61 2.30 -10.58 -4.20
C VAL A 61 2.68 -9.90 -5.54
N PRO A 62 3.45 -10.53 -6.46
CA PRO A 62 3.74 -9.92 -7.76
C PRO A 62 2.45 -9.61 -8.55
N LYS A 63 1.50 -10.54 -8.60
CA LYS A 63 0.23 -10.35 -9.32
C LYS A 63 -0.56 -9.15 -8.79
N MET A 64 -0.62 -9.00 -7.47
CA MET A 64 -1.33 -7.88 -6.84
C MET A 64 -0.59 -6.56 -7.05
N LEU A 65 0.74 -6.55 -6.97
CA LEU A 65 1.54 -5.35 -7.26
C LEU A 65 1.48 -4.92 -8.73
N ASP A 66 1.32 -5.86 -9.66
CA ASP A 66 1.07 -5.57 -11.07
C ASP A 66 -0.29 -4.87 -11.26
N LEU A 67 -1.34 -5.34 -10.56
CA LEU A 67 -2.67 -4.71 -10.58
C LEU A 67 -2.66 -3.32 -9.95
N ILE A 68 -1.96 -3.14 -8.83
CA ILE A 68 -1.75 -1.85 -8.18
C ILE A 68 -1.00 -0.89 -9.11
N SER A 69 0.10 -1.35 -9.72
CA SER A 69 0.90 -0.55 -10.65
C SER A 69 0.08 -0.11 -11.87
N LYS A 70 -0.74 -1.02 -12.41
CA LYS A 70 -1.70 -0.68 -13.47
C LYS A 70 -2.69 0.38 -13.00
N SER A 71 -3.25 0.23 -11.81
CA SER A 71 -4.24 1.17 -11.26
C SER A 71 -3.66 2.57 -11.04
N ILE A 72 -2.39 2.68 -10.62
CA ILE A 72 -1.68 3.96 -10.53
C ILE A 72 -1.48 4.56 -11.92
N SER A 73 -1.12 3.76 -12.94
CA SER A 73 -0.95 4.27 -14.30
C SER A 73 -2.25 4.83 -14.91
N GLU A 74 -3.40 4.33 -14.46
CA GLU A 74 -4.74 4.79 -14.86
C GLU A 74 -5.26 5.97 -14.02
N SER A 75 -4.55 6.35 -12.94
CA SER A 75 -5.00 7.37 -11.99
C SER A 75 -5.11 8.77 -12.59
N GLY A 76 -4.52 9.01 -13.76
CA GLY A 76 -4.49 10.30 -14.45
C GLY A 76 -3.62 11.36 -13.79
N GLY A 77 -2.86 11.03 -12.74
CA GLY A 77 -2.03 11.97 -11.98
C GLY A 77 -0.82 11.31 -11.32
N LYS A 78 -0.30 11.94 -10.26
CA LYS A 78 0.92 11.49 -9.55
C LYS A 78 0.68 10.44 -8.47
N PHE A 79 -0.54 10.35 -7.93
CA PHE A 79 -0.88 9.54 -6.77
C PHE A 79 -1.91 8.46 -7.12
N ALA A 80 -2.39 7.70 -6.13
CA ALA A 80 -3.40 6.66 -6.33
C ALA A 80 -4.70 7.20 -6.99
N ALA A 81 -5.04 8.46 -6.73
CA ALA A 81 -6.15 9.16 -7.36
C ALA A 81 -5.78 10.64 -7.58
N GLY A 82 -5.53 11.01 -8.84
CA GLY A 82 -5.22 12.39 -9.22
C GLY A 82 -3.88 12.89 -8.67
N ASP A 83 -3.85 14.18 -8.28
CA ASP A 83 -2.62 14.91 -7.92
C ASP A 83 -2.50 15.26 -6.43
N LYS A 84 -3.37 14.70 -5.58
CA LYS A 84 -3.31 14.85 -4.13
C LYS A 84 -3.15 13.51 -3.44
N VAL A 85 -2.44 13.51 -2.30
CA VAL A 85 -2.34 12.32 -1.44
C VAL A 85 -3.68 12.02 -0.81
N THR A 86 -4.14 10.78 -0.97
CA THR A 86 -5.41 10.23 -0.49
C THR A 86 -5.19 9.09 0.50
N LEU A 87 -6.27 8.54 1.06
CA LEU A 87 -6.22 7.32 1.86
C LEU A 87 -5.66 6.13 1.07
N GLY A 88 -5.89 6.07 -0.24
CA GLY A 88 -5.37 5.00 -1.10
C GLY A 88 -3.85 4.95 -1.08
N ASP A 89 -3.20 6.11 -1.13
CA ASP A 89 -1.74 6.22 -1.03
C ASP A 89 -1.22 5.75 0.33
N ILE A 90 -1.89 6.13 1.41
CA ILE A 90 -1.50 5.72 2.77
C ILE A 90 -1.60 4.19 2.92
N CYS A 91 -2.67 3.58 2.41
CA CYS A 91 -2.83 2.12 2.40
C CYS A 91 -1.73 1.44 1.58
N LEU A 92 -1.39 2.00 0.43
CA LEU A 92 -0.33 1.44 -0.41
C LEU A 92 1.03 1.46 0.28
N LEU A 93 1.39 2.58 0.94
CA LEU A 93 2.62 2.66 1.73
C LEU A 93 2.67 1.58 2.82
N THR A 94 1.55 1.33 3.52
CA THR A 94 1.49 0.26 4.52
C THR A 94 1.63 -1.14 3.91
N SER A 95 1.02 -1.40 2.76
CA SER A 95 1.17 -2.69 2.08
C SER A 95 2.58 -2.91 1.55
N MET A 96 3.24 -1.84 1.08
CA MET A 96 4.65 -1.87 0.67
C MET A 96 5.59 -2.21 1.84
N ASP A 97 5.29 -1.75 3.06
CA ASP A 97 6.06 -2.12 4.25
C ASP A 97 6.01 -3.63 4.52
N HIS A 98 4.84 -4.26 4.38
CA HIS A 98 4.72 -5.72 4.52
C HIS A 98 5.62 -6.46 3.52
N VAL A 99 5.62 -6.03 2.25
CA VAL A 99 6.50 -6.61 1.21
C VAL A 99 7.97 -6.46 1.59
N ARG A 100 8.41 -5.26 1.99
CA ARG A 100 9.82 -4.99 2.36
C ARG A 100 10.27 -5.79 3.58
N LYS A 101 9.37 -6.02 4.52
CA LYS A 101 9.69 -6.79 5.72
C LYS A 101 10.09 -8.23 5.41
N HIS A 102 9.51 -8.79 4.34
CA HIS A 102 9.79 -10.15 3.89
C HIS A 102 10.92 -10.21 2.86
N ASP A 103 10.99 -9.26 1.94
CA ASP A 103 12.12 -9.09 1.03
C ASP A 103 12.40 -7.58 0.82
N PRO A 104 13.43 -7.03 1.49
CA PRO A 104 13.76 -5.61 1.43
C PRO A 104 14.11 -5.10 0.03
N GLU A 105 14.59 -5.98 -0.85
CA GLU A 105 15.05 -5.59 -2.19
C GLU A 105 13.96 -5.76 -3.27
N PHE A 106 12.89 -6.49 -2.96
CA PHE A 106 11.85 -6.88 -3.92
C PHE A 106 11.26 -5.69 -4.68
N LEU A 107 10.78 -4.67 -3.95
CA LEU A 107 10.19 -3.48 -4.56
C LEU A 107 11.21 -2.68 -5.37
N GLY A 108 12.45 -2.59 -4.90
CA GLY A 108 13.53 -1.88 -5.62
C GLY A 108 13.90 -2.56 -6.94
N LYS A 109 13.91 -3.90 -6.97
CA LYS A 109 14.23 -4.69 -8.16
C LYS A 109 13.09 -4.72 -9.18
N HIS A 110 11.85 -4.85 -8.71
CA HIS A 110 10.72 -5.17 -9.58
C HIS A 110 9.73 -4.02 -9.77
N TYR A 111 9.61 -3.11 -8.79
CA TYR A 111 8.58 -2.07 -8.76
C TYR A 111 9.14 -0.67 -8.42
N PRO A 112 10.19 -0.18 -9.10
CA PRO A 112 10.84 1.09 -8.75
C PRO A 112 9.89 2.30 -8.85
N LYS A 113 8.85 2.23 -9.70
CA LYS A 113 7.82 3.28 -9.79
C LYS A 113 7.01 3.45 -8.51
N LEU A 114 6.81 2.38 -7.73
CA LEU A 114 6.13 2.46 -6.44
C LEU A 114 7.00 3.20 -5.41
N LEU A 115 8.33 3.04 -5.48
CA LEU A 115 9.25 3.80 -4.64
C LEU A 115 9.25 5.30 -4.98
N VAL A 116 9.11 5.64 -6.26
CA VAL A 116 8.94 7.04 -6.68
C VAL A 116 7.63 7.62 -6.12
N LEU A 117 6.52 6.87 -6.21
CA LEU A 117 5.25 7.30 -5.62
C LEU A 117 5.38 7.52 -4.10
N GLU A 118 6.02 6.59 -3.39
CA GLU A 118 6.27 6.74 -1.95
C GLU A 118 7.06 8.01 -1.65
N GLN A 119 8.16 8.28 -2.37
CA GLN A 119 8.94 9.50 -2.19
C GLN A 119 8.10 10.77 -2.40
N GLU A 120 7.25 10.79 -3.42
CA GLU A 120 6.34 11.91 -3.67
C GLU A 120 5.29 12.06 -2.56
N VAL A 121 4.76 10.96 -2.02
CA VAL A 121 3.82 10.98 -0.88
C VAL A 121 4.50 11.57 0.36
N LEU A 122 5.70 11.11 0.69
CA LEU A 122 6.45 11.58 1.87
C LEU A 122 6.86 13.05 1.73
N LYS A 123 7.23 13.48 0.52
CA LYS A 123 7.49 14.89 0.21
C LYS A 123 6.25 15.76 0.37
N ALA A 124 5.09 15.27 -0.07
CA ALA A 124 3.81 15.98 0.07
C ALA A 124 3.28 15.98 1.52
N LYS A 125 3.70 15.02 2.36
CA LYS A 125 3.26 14.85 3.76
C LYS A 125 4.46 14.77 4.71
N PRO A 126 5.16 15.87 5.03
CA PRO A 126 6.36 15.85 5.86
C PRO A 126 6.12 15.31 7.29
N LYS A 127 4.92 15.53 7.85
CA LYS A 127 4.54 14.94 9.15
C LYS A 127 4.45 13.41 9.11
N LEU A 128 4.02 12.85 7.98
CA LEU A 128 4.00 11.40 7.77
C LEU A 128 5.42 10.86 7.61
N ALA A 129 6.27 11.57 6.85
CA ALA A 129 7.69 11.20 6.70
C ALA A 129 8.40 11.14 8.06
N GLU A 130 8.18 12.14 8.91
CA GLU A 130 8.74 12.17 10.26
C GLU A 130 8.20 11.04 11.14
N TYR A 131 6.90 10.74 11.05
CA TYR A 131 6.32 9.59 11.76
C TYR A 131 6.93 8.26 11.31
N ILE A 132 7.06 8.01 10.00
CA ILE A 132 7.65 6.76 9.50
C ILE A 132 9.11 6.61 9.93
N ARG A 133 9.87 7.72 9.99
CA ARG A 133 11.26 7.73 10.46
C ARG A 133 11.41 7.40 11.95
N THR A 134 10.39 7.71 12.76
CA THR A 134 10.47 7.66 14.22
C THR A 134 9.58 6.58 14.85
N ARG A 135 8.69 5.96 14.08
CA ARG A 135 7.79 4.90 14.57
C ARG A 135 8.63 3.70 15.07
N PRO A 136 8.20 3.03 16.15
CA PRO A 136 8.88 1.83 16.62
C PRO A 136 8.69 0.67 15.64
N GLU A 137 9.68 -0.23 15.62
CA GLU A 137 9.57 -1.49 14.88
C GLU A 137 8.56 -2.42 15.55
N THR A 138 7.66 -2.99 14.76
CA THR A 138 6.66 -3.96 15.20
C THR A 138 6.89 -5.33 14.58
N PRO A 139 6.41 -6.45 15.17
CA PRO A 139 6.60 -7.79 14.59
C PRO A 139 5.75 -8.07 13.35
N LEU A 140 4.62 -7.35 13.19
CA LEU A 140 3.84 -7.22 11.95
C LEU A 140 4.30 -6.03 11.16
#